data_AF-A0A4Q3D2A8-F1
#
_entry.id   AF-A0A4Q3D2A8-F1
#
_cell.length_a   1.000
_cell.length_b   1.000
_cell.length_c   1.000
_cell.angle_alpha   90.00
_cell.angle_beta   90.00
_cell.angle_gamma   90.00
#
_symmetry.space_group_name_H-M   'P 1'
#
loop_
_entity.id
_entity.type
_entity.pdbx_description
1 polymer ?
#
loop_
_entity_poly.entity_id
_entity_poly.type
_entity_poly.pdbx_seq_one_letter_code
_entity_poly.pdbx_strand_id
1 'polypeptide(L)'
;MLLSTIKAPGDMSYCRMAARSRFPPLTKNHLLIHFLKYCIMSYQELDGKLTWNIQLKNQTEIAELVLQIAKLADAANHHPDMLIHKWNQLQIELFSHDVNAITGRDYALAAQIEALLT
;
A
#
# COMPACT_ATOMS: atom_id res chain seq x y z
N MET A 1 11.10 30.76 11.58
CA MET A 1 9.90 30.40 10.78
C MET A 1 10.37 29.90 9.44
N LEU A 2 10.20 28.61 9.16
CA LEU A 2 10.07 28.05 7.81
C LEU A 2 9.53 26.64 8.00
N LEU A 3 8.23 26.50 7.79
CA LEU A 3 7.51 25.23 7.74
C LEU A 3 8.06 24.44 6.55
N SER A 4 8.80 23.37 6.81
CA SER A 4 9.14 22.36 5.81
C SER A 4 7.89 21.52 5.54
N THR A 5 7.19 21.84 4.46
CA THR A 5 6.09 21.05 3.93
C THR A 5 6.61 19.69 3.47
N ILE A 6 6.22 18.64 4.17
CA ILE A 6 6.44 17.25 3.75
C ILE A 6 5.42 16.99 2.64
N LYS A 7 5.90 16.96 1.41
CA LYS A 7 5.10 16.72 0.19
C LYS A 7 4.79 15.22 0.10
N ALA A 8 3.51 14.88 -0.12
CA ALA A 8 2.98 13.52 -0.19
C ALA A 8 3.73 12.61 -1.21
N PRO A 9 3.74 11.28 -1.02
CA PRO A 9 4.40 10.34 -1.92
C PRO A 9 3.54 10.10 -3.17
N GLY A 10 3.45 11.13 -4.02
CA GLY A 10 3.02 11.04 -5.43
C GLY A 10 4.01 11.74 -6.36
N ASP A 11 5.03 12.40 -5.82
CA ASP A 11 6.10 13.03 -6.60
C ASP A 11 7.17 11.98 -6.91
N MET A 12 7.52 11.81 -8.20
CA MET A 12 8.58 10.96 -8.78
C MET A 12 10.01 11.24 -8.24
N SER A 13 10.12 11.91 -7.10
CA SER A 13 11.33 12.14 -6.32
C SER A 13 11.58 11.06 -5.25
N TYR A 14 10.56 10.32 -4.78
CA TYR A 14 10.75 9.27 -3.76
C TYR A 14 11.57 8.08 -4.30
N CYS A 15 11.43 7.77 -5.59
CA CYS A 15 12.23 6.76 -6.27
C CYS A 15 13.73 7.14 -6.40
N ARG A 16 14.10 8.40 -6.10
CA ARG A 16 15.49 8.88 -6.25
C ARG A 16 16.38 8.62 -5.03
N MET A 17 15.83 8.13 -3.91
CA MET A 17 16.62 7.81 -2.71
C MET A 17 17.07 6.34 -2.63
N ALA A 18 16.42 5.41 -3.34
CA ALA A 18 16.86 4.02 -3.42
C ALA A 18 18.16 3.82 -4.24
N ALA A 19 18.63 4.86 -4.94
CA ALA A 19 19.82 4.81 -5.79
C ALA A 19 21.16 5.08 -5.06
N ARG A 20 21.18 5.16 -3.72
CA ARG A 20 22.41 5.46 -2.93
C ARG A 20 23.07 4.26 -2.24
N SER A 21 22.50 3.05 -2.32
CA SER A 21 23.20 1.82 -1.92
C SER A 21 23.71 1.09 -3.16
N ARG A 22 25.04 0.99 -3.26
CA ARG A 22 25.84 0.28 -4.27
C ARG A 22 25.15 -0.95 -4.88
N PHE A 23 24.68 -0.83 -6.12
CA PHE A 23 24.44 -1.98 -6.99
C PHE A 23 25.39 -1.91 -8.20
N PRO A 24 26.01 -3.03 -8.62
CA PRO A 24 26.90 -3.06 -9.78
C PRO A 24 26.12 -2.78 -11.08
N PRO A 25 26.79 -2.32 -12.16
CA PRO A 25 26.10 -1.89 -13.37
C PRO A 25 25.55 -3.11 -14.12
N LEU A 26 24.24 -3.34 -14.03
CA LEU A 26 23.55 -4.31 -14.87
C LEU A 26 23.04 -3.63 -16.15
N THR A 27 23.27 -4.29 -17.27
CA THR A 27 23.09 -3.75 -18.63
C THR A 27 21.64 -3.38 -18.95
N LYS A 28 21.48 -2.42 -19.88
CA LYS A 28 20.22 -1.70 -20.20
C LYS A 28 18.99 -2.56 -20.48
N ASN A 29 19.13 -3.86 -20.73
CA ASN A 29 18.03 -4.77 -21.07
C ASN A 29 17.50 -5.60 -19.88
N HIS A 30 18.14 -5.53 -18.69
CA HIS A 30 17.67 -6.22 -17.48
C HIS A 30 16.87 -5.33 -16.52
N LEU A 31 16.85 -4.01 -16.76
CA LEU A 31 16.23 -3.04 -15.86
C LEU A 31 14.69 -3.08 -15.88
N LEU A 32 14.08 -3.31 -17.05
CA LEU A 32 12.62 -3.28 -17.19
C LEU A 32 11.92 -4.40 -16.41
N ILE A 33 12.46 -5.62 -16.43
CA ILE A 33 11.84 -6.78 -15.77
C ILE A 33 12.05 -6.73 -14.25
N HIS A 34 13.14 -6.12 -13.77
CA HIS A 34 13.37 -5.95 -12.33
C HIS A 34 12.61 -4.75 -11.75
N PHE A 35 12.45 -3.65 -12.48
CA PHE A 35 11.68 -2.48 -12.02
C PHE A 35 10.17 -2.77 -11.93
N LEU A 36 9.62 -3.56 -12.87
CA LEU A 36 8.20 -3.90 -12.88
C LEU A 36 7.82 -4.88 -11.76
N LYS A 37 8.76 -5.65 -11.21
CA LYS A 37 8.50 -6.58 -10.10
C LYS A 37 8.36 -5.89 -8.74
N TYR A 38 8.92 -4.69 -8.57
CA TYR A 38 8.96 -3.96 -7.30
C TYR A 38 8.07 -2.71 -7.25
N CYS A 39 7.31 -2.42 -8.32
CA CYS A 39 6.58 -1.16 -8.44
C CYS A 39 5.07 -1.32 -8.72
N ILE A 40 4.51 -2.53 -8.58
CA ILE A 40 3.07 -2.72 -8.65
C ILE A 40 2.52 -2.51 -7.25
N MET A 41 2.33 -1.24 -6.87
CA MET A 41 1.36 -0.93 -5.81
C MET A 41 0.00 -1.34 -6.36
N SER A 42 -0.69 -2.28 -5.70
CA SER A 42 -1.94 -2.87 -6.20
C SER A 42 -3.18 -2.04 -5.80
N TYR A 43 -3.04 -1.11 -4.86
CA TYR A 43 -4.09 -0.13 -4.57
C TYR A 43 -4.18 1.01 -5.59
N GLN A 44 -5.36 1.62 -5.63
CA GLN A 44 -5.64 2.87 -6.33
C GLN A 44 -5.95 3.98 -5.33
N GLU A 45 -5.57 5.22 -5.65
CA GLU A 45 -6.08 6.37 -4.90
C GLU A 45 -7.47 6.76 -5.43
N LEU A 46 -8.51 6.49 -4.63
CA LEU A 46 -9.91 6.78 -4.97
C LEU A 46 -10.53 7.62 -3.84
N ASP A 47 -11.19 8.72 -4.18
CA ASP A 47 -11.90 9.59 -3.23
C ASP A 47 -11.06 10.01 -2.00
N GLY A 48 -9.75 10.20 -2.22
CA GLY A 48 -8.81 10.57 -1.16
C GLY A 48 -8.46 9.43 -0.20
N LYS A 49 -8.62 8.17 -0.60
CA LYS A 49 -8.25 6.98 0.16
C LYS A 49 -7.37 6.05 -0.68
N LEU A 50 -6.59 5.19 -0.01
CA LEU A 50 -5.91 4.08 -0.68
C LEU A 50 -6.85 2.87 -0.72
N THR A 51 -7.24 2.42 -1.90
CA THR A 51 -8.30 1.43 -2.07
C THR A 51 -7.82 0.20 -2.83
N TRP A 52 -8.06 -0.98 -2.25
CA TRP A 52 -7.94 -2.28 -2.91
C TRP A 52 -9.33 -2.86 -3.17
N ASN A 53 -9.48 -3.55 -4.29
CA ASN A 53 -10.63 -4.41 -4.59
C ASN A 53 -10.12 -5.80 -4.94
N ILE A 54 -10.28 -6.74 -4.01
CA ILE A 54 -9.71 -8.08 -4.10
C ILE A 54 -10.85 -9.09 -4.25
N GLN A 55 -10.70 -10.02 -5.18
CA GLN A 55 -11.61 -11.15 -5.33
C GLN A 55 -10.89 -12.45 -4.95
N LEU A 56 -11.45 -13.20 -4.00
CA LEU A 56 -10.94 -14.48 -3.53
C LEU A 56 -11.86 -15.64 -3.96
N LYS A 57 -11.49 -16.88 -3.65
CA LYS A 57 -12.29 -18.04 -4.11
C LYS A 57 -13.52 -18.28 -3.25
N ASN A 58 -13.46 -17.93 -1.97
CA ASN A 58 -14.51 -18.20 -0.98
C ASN A 58 -14.38 -17.25 0.23
N GLN A 59 -15.36 -17.28 1.12
CA GLN A 59 -15.39 -16.43 2.32
C GLN A 59 -14.33 -16.80 3.36
N THR A 60 -13.91 -18.06 3.42
CA THR A 60 -12.85 -18.49 4.35
C THR A 60 -11.53 -17.82 4.02
N GLU A 61 -11.15 -17.77 2.73
CA GLU A 61 -9.97 -17.02 2.28
C GLU A 61 -10.09 -15.52 2.60
N ILE A 62 -11.27 -14.92 2.49
CA ILE A 62 -11.49 -13.53 2.91
C ILE A 62 -11.27 -13.37 4.41
N ALA A 63 -11.87 -14.24 5.23
CA ALA A 63 -11.75 -14.15 6.68
C ALA A 63 -10.29 -14.29 7.14
N GLU A 64 -9.52 -15.18 6.51
CA GLU A 64 -8.09 -15.34 6.76
C GLU A 64 -7.29 -14.08 6.42
N LEU A 65 -7.53 -13.48 5.25
CA LEU A 65 -6.88 -12.24 4.85
C LEU A 65 -7.26 -11.08 5.78
N VAL A 66 -8.55 -10.93 6.11
CA VAL A 66 -9.06 -9.91 7.04
C VAL A 66 -8.40 -10.05 8.41
N LEU A 67 -8.23 -11.28 8.92
CA LEU A 67 -7.55 -11.53 10.19
C LEU A 67 -6.07 -11.11 10.15
N GLN A 68 -5.37 -11.38 9.04
CA GLN A 68 -3.98 -10.95 8.88
C GLN A 68 -3.88 -9.42 8.84
N ILE A 69 -4.74 -8.76 8.09
CA ILE A 69 -4.80 -7.29 8.02
C ILE A 69 -5.14 -6.68 9.39
N ALA A 70 -6.11 -7.24 10.11
CA ALA A 70 -6.49 -6.78 11.44
C ALA A 70 -5.31 -6.83 12.43
N LYS A 71 -4.50 -7.89 12.40
CA LYS A 71 -3.29 -7.99 13.23
C LYS A 71 -2.27 -6.90 12.90
N LEU A 72 -2.06 -6.59 11.62
CA LEU A 72 -1.16 -5.51 11.20
C LEU A 72 -1.70 -4.13 11.63
N ALA A 73 -3.01 -3.92 11.49
CA ALA A 73 -3.70 -2.70 11.88
C ALA A 73 -3.61 -2.46 13.39
N ASP A 74 -3.87 -3.49 14.21
CA ASP A 74 -3.75 -3.42 15.67
C ASP A 74 -2.32 -3.12 16.11
N ALA A 75 -1.32 -3.77 15.50
CA ALA A 75 0.09 -3.51 15.77
C ALA A 75 0.52 -2.08 15.37
N ALA A 76 -0.06 -1.55 14.30
CA ALA A 76 0.20 -0.19 13.82
C ALA A 76 -0.61 0.89 14.58
N ASN A 77 -1.61 0.49 15.38
CA ASN A 77 -2.63 1.37 15.94
C ASN A 77 -3.24 2.31 14.87
N HIS A 78 -3.53 1.73 13.70
CA HIS A 78 -4.10 2.42 12.54
C HIS A 78 -4.96 1.43 11.77
N HIS A 79 -6.23 1.72 11.59
CA HIS A 79 -7.21 0.73 11.14
C HIS A 79 -7.79 1.06 9.76
N PRO A 80 -7.79 0.11 8.81
CA PRO A 80 -8.49 0.27 7.55
C PRO A 80 -10.00 0.11 7.71
N ASP A 81 -10.75 0.72 6.79
CA ASP A 81 -12.14 0.31 6.54
C ASP A 81 -12.12 -0.94 5.64
N MET A 82 -12.87 -1.98 6.00
CA MET A 82 -12.94 -3.23 5.22
C MET A 82 -14.39 -3.63 4.96
N LEU A 83 -14.73 -3.86 3.69
CA LEU A 83 -16.06 -4.25 3.24
C LEU A 83 -16.01 -5.59 2.51
N ILE A 84 -16.68 -6.60 3.07
CA ILE A 84 -16.91 -7.89 2.40
C ILE A 84 -18.22 -7.79 1.63
N HIS A 85 -18.20 -8.02 0.32
CA HIS A 85 -19.39 -7.98 -0.53
C HIS A 85 -19.38 -9.07 -1.60
N LYS A 86 -20.54 -9.26 -2.25
CA LYS A 86 -20.75 -10.26 -3.33
C LYS A 86 -20.09 -11.61 -3.03
N TRP A 87 -20.24 -12.10 -1.80
CA TRP A 87 -19.74 -13.36 -1.24
C TRP A 87 -18.23 -13.64 -1.30
N ASN A 88 -17.46 -13.10 -2.25
CA ASN A 88 -16.03 -13.34 -2.41
C ASN A 88 -15.21 -12.08 -2.77
N GLN A 89 -15.74 -10.90 -2.52
CA GLN A 89 -15.04 -9.65 -2.77
C GLN A 89 -14.74 -8.94 -1.43
N LEU A 90 -13.51 -8.44 -1.31
CA LEU A 90 -13.03 -7.65 -0.19
C LEU A 90 -12.53 -6.31 -0.73
N GLN A 91 -13.18 -5.23 -0.29
CA GLN A 91 -12.68 -3.87 -0.47
C GLN A 91 -11.97 -3.43 0.82
N ILE A 92 -10.80 -2.83 0.67
CA ILE A 92 -9.98 -2.30 1.78
C ILE A 92 -9.72 -0.83 1.48
N GLU A 93 -9.92 0.05 2.45
CA GLU A 93 -9.63 1.48 2.34
C GLU A 93 -8.75 1.94 3.50
N LEU A 94 -7.68 2.67 3.19
CA LEU A 94 -6.86 3.36 4.18
C LEU A 94 -7.03 4.87 4.09
N PHE A 95 -7.33 5.46 5.23
CA PHE A 95 -7.54 6.89 5.41
C PHE A 95 -7.36 7.28 6.88
N SER A 96 -6.67 8.39 7.14
CA SER A 96 -6.55 8.92 8.51
C SER A 96 -7.72 9.85 8.82
N HIS A 97 -8.77 9.29 9.44
CA HIS A 97 -10.01 10.00 9.79
C HIS A 97 -9.80 11.19 10.73
N ASP A 98 -8.78 11.14 11.60
CA ASP A 98 -8.43 12.21 12.56
C ASP A 98 -7.92 13.49 11.89
N VAL A 99 -7.31 13.38 10.71
CA VAL A 99 -6.79 14.51 9.93
C VAL A 99 -7.46 14.68 8.57
N ASN A 100 -8.44 13.84 8.26
CA ASN A 100 -9.22 13.84 7.02
C ASN A 100 -8.35 13.85 5.74
N ALA A 101 -7.28 13.05 5.73
CA ALA A 101 -6.36 12.92 4.60
C ALA A 101 -5.58 11.58 4.63
N ILE A 102 -4.96 11.22 3.50
CA ILE A 102 -3.95 10.15 3.47
C ILE A 102 -2.66 10.68 4.12
N THR A 103 -2.10 9.89 5.02
CA THR A 103 -0.87 10.20 5.75
C THR A 103 0.19 9.11 5.58
N GLY A 104 1.37 9.33 6.16
CA GLY A 104 2.41 8.30 6.22
C GLY A 104 1.98 7.02 6.93
N ARG A 105 1.00 7.06 7.86
CA ARG A 105 0.47 5.85 8.52
C ARG A 105 -0.28 4.97 7.52
N ASP A 106 -1.06 5.59 6.64
CA ASP A 106 -1.79 4.92 5.57
C ASP A 106 -0.82 4.23 4.62
N TYR A 107 0.22 4.93 4.14
CA TYR A 107 1.23 4.32 3.27
C TYR A 107 2.05 3.23 3.98
N ALA A 108 2.36 3.38 5.27
CA ALA A 108 3.09 2.37 6.04
C ALA A 108 2.29 1.09 6.25
N LEU A 109 0.98 1.20 6.50
CA LEU A 109 0.09 0.04 6.59
C LEU A 109 -0.16 -0.57 5.22
N ALA A 110 -0.32 0.25 4.17
CA ALA A 110 -0.44 -0.20 2.78
C ALA A 110 0.72 -1.12 2.38
N ALA A 111 1.96 -0.74 2.67
CA ALA A 111 3.14 -1.54 2.35
C ALA A 111 3.13 -2.92 3.04
N GLN A 112 2.58 -3.01 4.26
CA GLN A 112 2.45 -4.28 4.98
C GLN A 112 1.33 -5.15 4.39
N ILE A 113 0.21 -4.55 3.98
CA ILE A 113 -0.89 -5.26 3.32
C ILE A 113 -0.43 -5.83 1.98
N GLU A 114 0.31 -5.07 1.18
CA GLU A 114 0.85 -5.54 -0.12
C GLU A 114 1.74 -6.78 0.02
N ALA A 115 2.48 -6.89 1.13
CA ALA A 115 3.29 -8.07 1.43
C ALA A 115 2.44 -9.34 1.69
N LEU A 116 1.16 -9.20 2.04
CA LEU A 116 0.22 -10.32 2.16
C LEU A 116 -0.41 -10.74 0.81
N LEU A 117 -0.37 -9.84 -0.19
CA LEU A 117 -1.00 -10.04 -1.50
C LEU A 117 -0.03 -10.57 -2.57
N THR A 118 1.26 -10.68 -2.24
CA THR A 118 2.34 -11.17 -3.12
C THR A 118 2.52 -12.68 -2.98
#